data_AF-A0A8E0V567-F1
#
_entry.id   AF-A0A8E0V567-F1
#
_cell.length_a   1.000
_cell.length_b   1.000
_cell.length_c   1.000
_cell.angle_alpha   90.00
_cell.angle_beta   90.00
_cell.angle_gamma   90.00
#
_symmetry.space_group_name_H-M   'P 1'
#
loop_
_entity.id
_entity.type
_entity.pdbx_description
1 polymer ?
#
loop_
_entity_poly.entity_id
_entity_poly.type
_entity_poly.pdbx_seq_one_letter_code
_entity_poly.pdbx_strand_id
1 'polypeptide(L)'
;MDQHSTCTFAPPNIHELMNQFERDAVGKYLSGSPEIDHLLSLSRINVLRAAYENVIALGMSAEWLCADEAVSVFSQSCAGVREIDIPQSLSPTSLQRRVPHHPWLDVFPFPQMRDNMILAGDALDDDELCHDLVCFWDTRDSRATLLVWGAPWDPQNWEASEAFAIKWHWVLRGCPDLLVSTNKWRRRRGEKPLPWREILGAGRTQVV
;
A
#
# COMPACT_ATOMS: atom_id res chain seq x y z
N MET A 1 18.10 24.59 -5.33
CA MET A 1 16.73 25.15 -5.29
C MET A 1 16.18 24.99 -6.69
N ASP A 2 15.38 23.99 -7.05
CA ASP A 2 14.75 22.89 -6.34
C ASP A 2 14.68 21.72 -7.33
N GLN A 3 15.15 20.54 -6.92
CA GLN A 3 15.03 19.29 -7.70
C GLN A 3 14.04 18.35 -6.99
N HIS A 4 12.94 18.90 -6.46
CA HIS A 4 11.73 18.10 -6.25
C HIS A 4 11.10 17.91 -7.64
N SER A 5 11.73 17.02 -8.40
CA SER A 5 11.22 16.56 -9.69
C SER A 5 9.89 15.87 -9.41
N THR A 6 8.78 16.59 -9.64
CA THR A 6 7.40 16.12 -9.79
C THR A 6 7.29 14.59 -9.77
N CYS A 7 7.19 14.01 -8.57
CA CYS A 7 7.09 12.57 -8.36
C CYS A 7 5.62 12.20 -8.42
N THR A 8 5.06 12.12 -9.63
CA THR A 8 3.71 11.58 -9.78
C THR A 8 3.74 10.09 -9.39
N PHE A 9 2.81 9.66 -8.54
CA PHE A 9 2.63 8.26 -8.07
C PHE A 9 2.67 7.21 -9.18
N ALA A 10 2.44 7.62 -10.44
CA ALA A 10 2.55 6.79 -11.62
C ALA A 10 2.86 7.63 -12.87
N PRO A 11 3.63 7.10 -13.84
CA PRO A 11 3.82 7.76 -15.13
C PRO A 11 2.50 7.85 -15.91
N PRO A 12 2.34 8.80 -16.85
CA PRO A 12 1.07 8.99 -17.59
C PRO A 12 0.58 7.73 -18.35
N ASN A 13 1.50 6.87 -18.78
CA ASN A 13 1.21 5.63 -19.53
C ASN A 13 1.18 4.38 -18.63
N ILE A 14 1.00 4.54 -17.32
CA ILE A 14 1.05 3.46 -16.33
C ILE A 14 0.15 2.27 -16.68
N HIS A 15 -1.08 2.54 -17.14
CA HIS A 15 -2.03 1.49 -17.50
C HIS A 15 -1.52 0.67 -18.70
N GLU A 16 -0.84 1.29 -19.66
CA GLU A 16 -0.23 0.58 -20.79
C GLU A 16 0.93 -0.30 -20.33
N LEU A 17 1.78 0.23 -19.45
CA LEU A 17 2.91 -0.50 -18.86
C LEU A 17 2.43 -1.72 -18.05
N MET A 18 1.41 -1.54 -17.20
CA MET A 18 0.80 -2.63 -16.44
C MET A 18 0.25 -3.72 -17.36
N ASN A 19 -0.46 -3.33 -18.42
CA ASN A 19 -1.03 -4.27 -19.39
C ASN A 19 0.06 -5.01 -20.19
N GLN A 20 1.15 -4.33 -20.55
CA GLN A 20 2.27 -4.96 -21.24
C GLN A 20 2.96 -5.97 -20.33
N PHE A 21 3.26 -5.58 -19.10
CA PHE A 21 3.90 -6.44 -18.13
C PHE A 21 3.04 -7.68 -17.80
N GLU A 22 1.72 -7.52 -17.64
CA GLU A 22 0.82 -8.66 -17.42
C GLU A 22 0.89 -9.67 -18.58
N ARG A 23 0.87 -9.20 -19.84
CA ARG A 23 1.01 -10.07 -21.01
C ARG A 23 2.34 -10.82 -21.02
N ASP A 24 3.43 -10.12 -20.72
CA ASP A 24 4.78 -10.70 -20.73
C ASP A 24 4.95 -11.72 -19.59
N ALA A 25 4.45 -11.40 -18.39
CA ALA A 25 4.49 -12.29 -17.23
C ALA A 25 3.67 -13.57 -17.46
N VAL A 26 2.44 -13.44 -17.98
CA VAL A 26 1.58 -14.58 -18.35
C VAL A 26 2.23 -15.41 -19.44
N GLY A 27 2.78 -14.77 -20.48
CA GLY A 27 3.48 -15.45 -21.57
C GLY A 27 4.62 -16.33 -21.07
N LYS A 28 5.50 -15.77 -20.22
CA LYS A 28 6.64 -16.50 -19.63
C LYS A 28 6.21 -17.60 -18.65
N TYR A 29 5.13 -17.39 -17.90
CA TYR A 29 4.58 -18.42 -17.02
C TYR A 29 4.05 -19.62 -17.83
N LEU A 30 3.28 -19.36 -18.90
CA LEU A 30 2.73 -20.40 -19.76
C LEU A 30 3.79 -21.16 -20.55
N SER A 31 4.91 -20.51 -20.90
CA SER A 31 6.07 -21.17 -21.52
C SER A 31 6.96 -21.94 -20.54
N GLY A 32 6.62 -21.99 -19.25
CA GLY A 32 7.41 -22.69 -18.23
C GLY A 32 8.73 -22.00 -17.87
N SER A 33 8.85 -20.69 -18.15
CA SER A 33 10.07 -19.90 -17.92
C SER A 33 9.79 -18.61 -17.12
N PRO A 34 9.13 -18.67 -15.95
CA PRO A 34 8.93 -17.48 -15.13
C PRO A 34 10.27 -16.93 -14.60
N GLU A 35 10.45 -15.62 -14.60
CA GLU A 35 11.64 -14.93 -14.06
C GLU A 35 11.35 -14.35 -12.68
N ILE A 36 12.36 -14.33 -11.80
CA ILE A 36 12.22 -13.82 -10.42
C ILE A 36 11.92 -12.31 -10.42
N ASP A 37 12.52 -11.56 -11.35
CA ASP A 37 12.28 -10.12 -11.48
C ASP A 37 10.82 -9.80 -11.85
N HIS A 38 10.13 -10.74 -12.51
CA HIS A 38 8.69 -10.61 -12.73
C HIS A 38 7.91 -10.66 -11.42
N LEU A 39 8.36 -11.39 -10.40
CA LEU A 39 7.62 -11.46 -9.13
C LEU A 39 7.67 -10.13 -8.36
N LEU A 40 8.81 -9.45 -8.38
CA LEU A 40 8.96 -8.14 -7.76
C LEU A 40 8.08 -7.10 -8.46
N SER A 41 8.15 -7.04 -9.79
CA SER A 41 7.31 -6.13 -10.58
C SER A 41 5.82 -6.48 -10.49
N LEU A 42 5.44 -7.76 -10.47
CA LEU A 42 4.05 -8.21 -10.25
C LEU A 42 3.52 -7.74 -8.89
N SER A 43 4.32 -7.84 -7.82
CA SER A 43 3.88 -7.42 -6.48
C SER A 43 3.54 -5.94 -6.43
N ARG A 44 4.42 -5.08 -6.97
CA ARG A 44 4.22 -3.62 -7.02
C ARG A 44 3.03 -3.23 -7.90
N ILE A 45 2.87 -3.90 -9.05
CA ILE A 45 1.71 -3.71 -9.95
C ILE A 45 0.41 -4.12 -9.26
N ASN A 46 0.41 -5.20 -8.49
CA ASN A 46 -0.77 -5.64 -7.73
C ASN A 46 -1.14 -4.65 -6.62
N VAL A 47 -0.16 -4.06 -5.94
CA VAL A 47 -0.41 -2.99 -4.96
C VAL A 47 -0.99 -1.75 -5.63
N LEU A 48 -0.46 -1.34 -6.78
CA LEU A 48 -0.98 -0.20 -7.52
C LEU A 48 -2.41 -0.44 -8.02
N ARG A 49 -2.68 -1.63 -8.57
CA ARG A 49 -4.03 -2.06 -8.96
C ARG A 49 -4.99 -2.03 -7.77
N ALA A 50 -4.56 -2.56 -6.63
CA ALA A 50 -5.32 -2.54 -5.39
C ALA A 50 -5.64 -1.11 -4.93
N ALA A 51 -4.69 -0.19 -5.05
CA ALA A 51 -4.89 1.21 -4.71
C ALA A 51 -5.98 1.84 -5.59
N TYR A 52 -5.94 1.64 -6.91
CA TYR A 52 -6.98 2.15 -7.82
C TYR A 52 -8.35 1.52 -7.58
N GLU A 53 -8.43 0.21 -7.38
CA GLU A 53 -9.70 -0.45 -7.09
C GLU A 53 -10.33 0.08 -5.79
N ASN A 54 -9.52 0.21 -4.73
CA ASN A 54 -10.01 0.74 -3.46
C ASN A 54 -10.39 2.22 -3.58
N VAL A 55 -9.63 3.06 -4.28
CA VAL A 55 -9.96 4.49 -4.43
C VAL A 55 -11.29 4.69 -5.18
N ILE A 56 -11.53 3.88 -6.21
CA ILE A 56 -12.81 3.88 -6.95
C ILE A 56 -13.95 3.43 -6.05
N ALA A 57 -13.74 2.40 -5.21
CA ALA A 57 -14.73 1.95 -4.23
C ALA A 57 -15.04 3.02 -3.16
N LEU A 58 -14.14 3.97 -2.93
CA LEU A 58 -14.36 5.12 -2.05
C LEU A 58 -15.05 6.30 -2.75
N GLY A 59 -15.39 6.17 -4.04
CA GLY A 59 -16.05 7.22 -4.82
C GLY A 59 -15.11 8.31 -5.33
N MET A 60 -13.81 8.03 -5.38
CA MET A 60 -12.77 8.93 -5.91
C MET A 60 -12.24 8.40 -7.26
N SER A 61 -11.65 9.27 -8.08
CA SER A 61 -11.03 8.85 -9.35
C SER A 61 -9.55 8.51 -9.18
N ALA A 62 -8.98 7.76 -10.13
CA ALA A 62 -7.55 7.48 -10.13
C ALA A 62 -6.72 8.76 -10.36
N GLU A 63 -7.23 9.70 -11.14
CA GLU A 63 -6.59 11.01 -11.36
C GLU A 63 -6.55 11.82 -10.06
N TRP A 64 -7.61 11.74 -9.25
CA TRP A 64 -7.64 12.36 -7.93
C TRP A 64 -6.61 11.74 -6.98
N LEU A 65 -6.45 10.41 -7.03
CA LEU A 65 -5.44 9.70 -6.23
C LEU A 65 -4.01 10.13 -6.59
N CYS A 66 -3.75 10.38 -7.88
CA CYS A 66 -2.41 10.67 -8.39
C CYS A 66 -2.03 12.16 -8.31
N ALA A 67 -2.92 13.04 -7.88
CA ALA A 67 -2.64 14.46 -7.80
C ALA A 67 -1.98 14.80 -6.45
N ASP A 68 -0.74 15.29 -6.48
CA ASP A 68 0.09 15.54 -5.28
C ASP A 68 -0.61 16.39 -4.20
N GLU A 69 -1.38 17.39 -4.60
CA GLU A 69 -2.12 18.29 -3.70
C GLU A 69 -3.55 17.82 -3.39
N ALA A 70 -3.89 16.57 -3.71
CA ALA A 70 -5.21 16.03 -3.45
C ALA A 70 -5.45 15.85 -1.95
N VAL A 71 -6.67 16.22 -1.52
CA VAL A 71 -7.12 16.03 -0.14
C VAL A 71 -8.23 14.99 -0.13
N SER A 72 -8.15 14.00 0.75
CA SER A 72 -9.16 12.95 0.90
C SER A 72 -10.56 13.52 1.08
N VAL A 73 -11.52 12.96 0.35
CA VAL A 73 -12.95 13.30 0.46
C VAL A 73 -13.51 13.11 1.86
N PHE A 74 -12.88 12.28 2.70
CA PHE A 74 -13.34 12.04 4.08
C PHE A 74 -13.05 13.19 5.03
N SER A 75 -11.96 13.92 4.78
CA SER A 75 -11.55 15.07 5.58
C SER A 75 -12.20 16.37 5.11
N GLN A 76 -12.65 16.40 3.85
CA GLN A 76 -13.40 17.53 3.31
C GLN A 76 -14.84 17.49 3.81
N SER A 77 -15.43 18.66 4.07
CA SER A 77 -16.86 18.79 4.39
C SER A 77 -17.79 18.46 3.21
N CYS A 78 -17.27 17.85 2.14
CA CYS A 78 -17.99 17.53 0.92
C CYS A 78 -18.82 16.26 1.12
N ALA A 79 -20.06 16.47 1.57
CA ALA A 79 -21.11 15.48 1.69
C ALA A 79 -21.54 14.96 0.29
N GLY A 80 -20.74 14.07 -0.31
CA GLY A 80 -21.03 13.48 -1.62
C GLY A 80 -21.00 11.95 -1.64
N VAL A 81 -20.14 11.33 -0.83
CA VAL A 81 -20.01 9.86 -0.81
C VAL A 81 -21.08 9.27 0.09
N ARG A 82 -21.97 8.44 -0.47
CA ARG A 82 -22.88 7.62 0.31
C ARG A 82 -22.05 6.52 0.98
N GLU A 83 -21.78 6.67 2.27
CA GLU A 83 -20.99 5.70 3.06
C GLU A 83 -21.54 4.27 3.02
N ILE A 84 -22.80 4.10 2.61
CA ILE A 84 -23.51 2.82 2.50
C ILE A 84 -22.85 1.89 1.46
N ASP A 85 -22.19 2.45 0.43
CA ASP A 85 -21.61 1.68 -0.67
C ASP A 85 -20.11 1.36 -0.44
N ILE A 86 -19.53 1.85 0.67
CA ILE A 86 -18.10 1.65 0.98
C ILE A 86 -17.90 0.30 1.71
N PRO A 87 -16.93 -0.53 1.28
CA PRO A 87 -16.56 -1.72 2.04
C PRO A 87 -16.20 -1.38 3.50
N GLN A 88 -16.69 -2.18 4.46
CA GLN A 88 -16.54 -1.90 5.90
C GLN A 88 -15.07 -1.67 6.34
N SER A 89 -14.14 -2.39 5.75
CA SER A 89 -12.69 -2.29 6.00
C SER A 89 -12.07 -0.96 5.52
N LEU A 90 -12.72 -0.29 4.56
CA LEU A 90 -12.30 1.00 4.02
C LEU A 90 -13.08 2.17 4.60
N SER A 91 -14.13 1.93 5.39
CA SER A 91 -14.90 2.98 6.04
C SER A 91 -13.97 3.94 6.81
N PRO A 92 -14.18 5.27 6.71
CA PRO A 92 -13.26 6.24 7.28
C PRO A 92 -13.30 6.23 8.81
N THR A 93 -12.11 6.29 9.42
CA THR A 93 -11.95 6.46 10.87
C THR A 93 -12.37 7.86 11.31
N SER A 94 -12.55 8.04 12.62
CA SER A 94 -12.79 9.36 13.18
C SER A 94 -11.61 10.31 12.97
N LEU A 95 -10.38 9.79 12.84
CA LEU A 95 -9.19 10.61 12.59
C LEU A 95 -9.15 11.09 11.15
N GLN A 96 -9.37 10.20 10.17
CA GLN A 96 -9.47 10.54 8.74
C GLN A 96 -10.48 11.66 8.48
N ARG A 97 -11.60 11.68 9.22
CA ARG A 97 -12.62 12.74 9.09
C ARG A 97 -12.21 14.10 9.62
N ARG A 98 -11.21 14.18 10.50
CA ARG A 98 -10.81 15.42 11.19
C ARG A 98 -9.52 16.02 10.65
N VAL A 99 -8.63 15.18 10.11
CA VAL A 99 -7.30 15.60 9.71
C VAL A 99 -7.24 15.59 8.19
N PRO A 100 -6.98 16.72 7.51
CA PRO A 100 -6.67 16.74 6.08
C PRO A 100 -5.47 15.84 5.78
N HIS A 101 -5.60 14.98 4.77
CA HIS A 101 -4.56 14.03 4.37
C HIS A 101 -4.74 13.65 2.89
N HIS A 102 -3.70 13.11 2.28
CA HIS A 102 -3.73 12.65 0.89
C HIS A 102 -4.55 11.35 0.74
N PRO A 103 -5.41 11.20 -0.29
CA PRO A 103 -6.27 10.03 -0.49
C PRO A 103 -5.51 8.70 -0.65
N TRP A 104 -4.22 8.74 -0.96
CA TRP A 104 -3.35 7.55 -0.97
C TRP A 104 -3.39 6.76 0.34
N LEU A 105 -3.53 7.44 1.48
CA LEU A 105 -3.60 6.76 2.77
C LEU A 105 -4.92 6.01 2.96
N ASP A 106 -5.97 6.32 2.20
CA ASP A 106 -7.28 5.71 2.35
C ASP A 106 -7.38 4.31 1.75
N VAL A 107 -6.46 3.95 0.84
CA VAL A 107 -6.54 2.72 0.05
C VAL A 107 -6.23 1.46 0.84
N PHE A 108 -5.69 1.57 2.06
CA PHE A 108 -5.34 0.41 2.89
C PHE A 108 -6.55 -0.04 3.72
N PRO A 109 -6.94 -1.33 3.68
CA PRO A 109 -8.11 -1.84 4.42
C PRO A 109 -7.81 -2.08 5.91
N PHE A 110 -6.96 -1.24 6.51
CA PHE A 110 -6.47 -1.37 7.88
C PHE A 110 -6.65 -0.04 8.62
N PRO A 111 -7.75 0.15 9.36
CA PRO A 111 -8.05 1.41 10.05
C PRO A 111 -6.89 1.96 10.88
N GLN A 112 -6.26 1.12 11.70
CA GLN A 112 -5.14 1.54 12.54
C GLN A 112 -3.89 1.91 11.74
N MET A 113 -3.64 1.24 10.60
CA MET A 113 -2.50 1.54 9.74
C MET A 113 -2.64 2.95 9.15
N ARG A 114 -3.85 3.28 8.68
CA ARG A 114 -4.19 4.61 8.15
C ARG A 114 -4.04 5.68 9.22
N ASP A 115 -4.57 5.42 10.42
CA ASP A 115 -4.44 6.35 11.54
C ASP A 115 -2.97 6.57 11.93
N ASN A 116 -2.14 5.53 11.93
CA ASN A 116 -0.70 5.66 12.22
C ASN A 116 0.01 6.56 11.18
N MET A 117 -0.30 6.40 9.89
CA MET A 117 0.29 7.22 8.82
C MET A 117 -0.19 8.68 8.90
N ILE A 118 -1.48 8.90 9.16
CA ILE A 118 -2.03 10.26 9.32
C ILE A 118 -1.43 10.97 10.54
N LEU A 119 -1.25 10.25 11.66
CA LEU A 119 -0.63 10.82 12.86
C LEU A 119 0.87 11.11 12.69
N ALA A 120 1.55 10.40 11.79
CA ALA A 120 2.96 10.66 11.50
C ALA A 120 3.14 12.02 10.81
N GLY A 121 2.19 12.46 9.98
CA GLY A 121 2.27 13.73 9.26
C GLY A 121 3.61 13.87 8.53
N ASP A 122 4.30 14.99 8.72
CA ASP A 122 5.61 15.28 8.10
C ASP A 122 6.74 14.32 8.52
N ALA A 123 6.55 13.50 9.56
CA ALA A 123 7.52 12.46 9.93
C ALA A 123 7.40 11.21 9.04
N LEU A 124 6.34 11.08 8.25
CA LEU A 124 6.24 10.05 7.22
C LEU A 124 7.01 10.52 5.99
N ASP A 125 8.04 9.76 5.61
CA ASP A 125 8.68 9.87 4.30
C ASP A 125 7.76 9.19 3.26
N ASP A 126 6.86 9.99 2.68
CA ASP A 126 5.85 9.55 1.73
C ASP A 126 6.46 9.13 0.38
N ASP A 127 7.53 9.81 -0.06
CA ASP A 127 8.37 9.42 -1.20
C ASP A 127 8.95 8.02 -1.00
N GLU A 128 9.54 7.74 0.18
CA GLU A 128 10.12 6.44 0.48
C GLU A 128 9.05 5.33 0.61
N LEU A 129 7.90 5.65 1.20
CA LEU A 129 6.78 4.70 1.29
C LEU A 129 6.21 4.39 -0.09
N CYS A 130 6.00 5.41 -0.93
CA CYS A 130 5.57 5.26 -2.32
C CYS A 130 6.56 4.36 -3.09
N HIS A 131 7.86 4.61 -2.89
CA HIS A 131 8.92 3.82 -3.51
C HIS A 131 8.84 2.34 -3.15
N ASP A 132 8.72 2.00 -1.87
CA ASP A 132 8.65 0.61 -1.41
C ASP A 132 7.37 -0.11 -1.86
N LEU A 133 6.26 0.62 -1.98
CA LEU A 133 4.96 0.03 -2.31
C LEU A 133 4.74 -0.16 -3.81
N VAL A 134 5.03 0.86 -4.63
CA VAL A 134 4.57 0.89 -6.03
C VAL A 134 5.61 1.30 -7.07
N CYS A 135 6.74 1.91 -6.71
CA CYS A 135 7.74 2.28 -7.71
C CYS A 135 8.43 1.05 -8.30
N PHE A 136 8.01 0.62 -9.49
CA PHE A 136 8.63 -0.47 -10.23
C PHE A 136 9.65 0.01 -11.27
N TRP A 137 9.73 1.31 -11.56
CA TRP A 137 10.72 1.92 -12.46
C TRP A 137 12.04 2.27 -11.78
N ASP A 138 12.11 2.13 -10.46
CA ASP A 138 13.32 2.35 -9.69
C ASP A 138 14.09 1.03 -9.49
N THR A 139 15.39 1.07 -9.76
CA THR A 139 16.33 -0.05 -9.63
C THR A 139 16.87 -0.23 -8.20
N ARG A 140 16.47 0.63 -7.26
CA ARG A 140 16.74 0.45 -5.83
C ARG A 140 16.07 -0.84 -5.34
N ASP A 141 16.88 -1.80 -4.92
CA ASP A 141 16.44 -3.08 -4.35
C ASP A 141 15.84 -2.86 -2.95
N SER A 142 14.61 -2.36 -2.94
CA SER A 142 13.77 -2.42 -1.76
C SER A 142 13.01 -3.74 -1.79
N ARG A 143 13.50 -4.73 -1.01
CA ARG A 143 12.74 -5.93 -0.67
C ARG A 143 11.50 -5.59 0.20
N ALA A 144 11.35 -4.34 0.64
CA ALA A 144 10.20 -3.87 1.39
C ALA A 144 9.05 -3.59 0.43
N THR A 145 7.95 -4.33 0.57
CA THR A 145 6.72 -4.10 -0.18
C THR A 145 5.53 -4.77 0.53
N LEU A 146 4.33 -4.50 0.05
CA LEU A 146 3.13 -5.26 0.38
C LEU A 146 2.76 -6.18 -0.79
N LEU A 147 2.09 -7.28 -0.49
CA LEU A 147 1.55 -8.20 -1.49
C LEU A 147 0.04 -8.22 -1.37
N VAL A 148 -0.64 -8.19 -2.51
CA VAL A 148 -2.10 -8.30 -2.61
C VAL A 148 -2.45 -9.56 -3.39
N TRP A 149 -3.14 -10.49 -2.72
CA TRP A 149 -3.43 -11.84 -3.19
C TRP A 149 -4.84 -12.02 -3.76
N GLY A 150 -5.68 -10.99 -3.70
CA GLY A 150 -7.09 -11.06 -4.06
C GLY A 150 -7.77 -9.70 -3.97
N ALA A 151 -9.07 -9.71 -3.64
CA ALA A 151 -9.86 -8.49 -3.52
C ALA A 151 -9.21 -7.50 -2.53
N PRO A 152 -8.91 -6.25 -2.95
CA PRO A 152 -8.04 -5.34 -2.20
C PRO A 152 -8.72 -4.69 -1.01
N TRP A 153 -10.05 -4.66 -0.95
CA TRP A 153 -10.80 -4.23 0.22
C TRP A 153 -10.86 -5.32 1.30
N ASP A 154 -10.49 -6.57 1.05
CA ASP A 154 -10.46 -7.62 2.08
C ASP A 154 -9.07 -7.67 2.76
N PRO A 155 -8.97 -7.35 4.07
CA PRO A 155 -7.72 -7.41 4.83
C PRO A 155 -6.98 -8.75 4.75
N GLN A 156 -7.70 -9.86 4.55
CA GLN A 156 -7.11 -11.21 4.46
C GLN A 156 -6.34 -11.47 3.16
N ASN A 157 -6.39 -10.55 2.21
CA ASN A 157 -5.67 -10.64 0.95
C ASN A 157 -4.35 -9.86 0.97
N TRP A 158 -4.01 -9.19 2.06
CA TRP A 158 -2.79 -8.42 2.17
C TRP A 158 -1.71 -9.16 2.96
N GLU A 159 -0.47 -9.02 2.54
CA GLU A 159 0.70 -9.55 3.24
C GLU A 159 1.82 -8.50 3.23
N ALA A 160 2.48 -8.31 4.37
CA ALA A 160 3.70 -7.52 4.45
C ALA A 160 4.93 -8.40 4.21
N SER A 161 5.86 -7.92 3.38
CA SER A 161 7.19 -8.52 3.31
C SER A 161 7.93 -8.32 4.64
N GLU A 162 8.91 -9.19 4.94
CA GLU A 162 9.71 -9.05 6.17
C GLU A 162 10.45 -7.71 6.22
N ALA A 163 11.03 -7.28 5.10
CA ALA A 163 11.72 -6.00 5.00
C ALA A 163 10.76 -4.82 5.19
N PHE A 164 9.53 -4.90 4.67
CA PHE A 164 8.50 -3.89 4.93
C PHE A 164 8.12 -3.85 6.41
N ALA A 165 7.93 -5.03 7.01
CA ALA A 165 7.57 -5.13 8.41
C ALA A 165 8.64 -4.55 9.34
N ILE A 166 9.93 -4.75 9.01
CA ILE A 166 11.06 -4.18 9.76
C ILE A 166 11.14 -2.66 9.55
N LYS A 167 11.12 -2.19 8.30
CA LYS A 167 11.30 -0.77 7.97
C LYS A 167 10.13 0.09 8.46
N TRP A 168 8.91 -0.35 8.18
CA TRP A 168 7.67 0.36 8.48
C TRP A 168 6.99 -0.20 9.73
N HIS A 169 7.75 -0.75 10.69
CA HIS A 169 7.19 -1.39 11.88
C HIS A 169 6.21 -0.51 12.66
N TRP A 170 6.40 0.82 12.60
CA TRP A 170 5.58 1.80 13.30
C TRP A 170 4.22 1.98 12.63
N VAL A 171 4.16 1.91 11.29
CA VAL A 171 2.91 1.89 10.50
C VAL A 171 2.05 0.69 10.88
N LEU A 172 2.68 -0.43 11.23
CA LEU A 172 2.03 -1.71 11.53
C LEU A 172 1.60 -1.88 12.99
N ARG A 173 1.89 -0.91 13.87
CA ARG A 173 1.53 -1.01 15.30
C ARG A 173 0.01 -1.01 15.47
N GLY A 174 -0.49 -2.01 16.20
CA GLY A 174 -1.93 -2.13 16.45
C GLY A 174 -2.74 -2.68 15.26
N CYS A 175 -2.08 -3.26 14.25
CA CYS A 175 -2.72 -3.87 13.07
C CYS A 175 -2.72 -5.41 13.15
N PRO A 176 -3.52 -6.05 14.03
CA PRO A 176 -3.50 -7.51 14.19
C PRO A 176 -3.94 -8.25 12.92
N ASP A 177 -4.82 -7.67 12.12
CA ASP A 177 -5.37 -8.33 10.93
C ASP A 177 -4.31 -8.53 9.83
N LEU A 178 -3.48 -7.51 9.58
CA LEU A 178 -2.36 -7.62 8.63
C LEU A 178 -1.32 -8.64 9.13
N LEU A 179 -1.10 -8.69 10.45
CA LEU A 179 -0.25 -9.68 11.11
C LEU A 179 -0.70 -11.11 10.81
N VAL A 180 -2.00 -11.36 11.04
CA VAL A 180 -2.65 -12.67 10.85
C VAL A 180 -2.64 -13.05 9.38
N SER A 181 -3.00 -12.11 8.50
CA SER A 181 -3.02 -12.32 7.05
C SER A 181 -1.63 -12.62 6.50
N THR A 182 -0.62 -11.82 6.88
CA THR A 182 0.78 -12.06 6.50
C THR A 182 1.23 -13.47 6.87
N ASN A 183 1.02 -13.87 8.12
CA ASN A 183 1.43 -15.20 8.56
C ASN A 183 0.59 -16.34 7.96
N LYS A 184 -0.66 -16.07 7.52
CA LYS A 184 -1.49 -17.04 6.78
C LYS A 184 -0.87 -17.31 5.41
N TRP A 185 -0.50 -16.28 4.66
CA TRP A 185 0.10 -16.42 3.33
C TRP A 185 1.51 -17.01 3.36
N ARG A 186 2.37 -16.57 4.29
CA ARG A 186 3.69 -17.17 4.54
C ARG A 186 3.59 -18.68 4.79
N ARG A 187 2.68 -19.10 5.68
CA ARG A 187 2.45 -20.53 5.96
C ARG A 187 1.98 -21.32 4.75
N ARG A 188 1.14 -20.75 3.89
CA ARG A 188 0.69 -21.40 2.64
C ARG A 188 1.85 -21.68 1.69
N ARG A 189 2.91 -20.88 1.72
CA ARG A 189 4.15 -21.08 0.94
C ARG A 189 5.24 -21.86 1.68
N GLY A 190 4.95 -22.34 2.90
CA GLY A 190 5.95 -23.04 3.73
C GLY A 190 6.98 -22.12 4.39
N GLU A 191 6.77 -20.81 4.38
CA GLU A 191 7.64 -19.84 5.06
C GLU A 191 7.33 -19.77 6.56
N LYS A 192 8.35 -19.44 7.35
CA LYS A 192 8.20 -19.20 8.80
C LYS A 192 7.35 -17.94 9.05
N PRO A 193 6.48 -17.94 10.09
CA PRO A 193 5.82 -16.73 10.54
C PRO A 193 6.83 -15.62 10.87
N LEU A 194 6.47 -14.35 10.61
CA LEU A 194 7.31 -13.23 11.01
C LEU A 194 7.35 -13.11 12.55
N PRO A 195 8.50 -12.76 13.14
CA PRO A 195 8.64 -12.57 14.59
C PRO A 195 8.10 -11.18 15.00
N TRP A 196 6.79 -10.98 14.86
CA TRP A 196 6.14 -9.68 15.05
C TRP A 196 6.38 -9.03 16.43
N ARG A 197 6.60 -9.82 17.48
CA ARG A 197 6.95 -9.28 18.80
C ARG A 197 8.30 -8.57 18.80
N GLU A 198 9.27 -9.12 18.08
CA GLU A 198 10.60 -8.55 17.94
C GLU A 198 10.55 -7.34 17.02
N ILE A 199 9.90 -7.49 15.86
CA ILE A 199 9.75 -6.43 14.86
C ILE A 199 9.07 -5.19 15.46
N LEU A 200 7.92 -5.36 16.13
CA LEU A 200 7.20 -4.23 16.73
C LEU A 200 7.85 -3.73 18.02
N GLY A 201 8.68 -4.57 18.67
CA GLY A 201 9.41 -4.25 19.90
C GLY A 201 10.73 -3.52 19.69
N ALA A 202 11.35 -3.63 18.50
CA ALA A 202 12.65 -3.05 18.17
C ALA A 202 12.72 -1.52 18.33
N GLY A 203 11.58 -0.83 18.21
CA GLY A 203 11.48 0.62 18.40
C GLY A 203 11.36 1.10 19.86
N ARG A 204 11.68 0.27 20.87
CA ARG A 204 11.68 0.67 22.30
C ARG A 204 13.05 1.08 22.84
N THR A 205 14.10 1.00 22.03
CA THR A 205 15.49 1.17 22.51
C THR A 205 16.18 2.38 21.89
N GLN A 206 15.61 3.59 22.00
CA GLN A 206 16.39 4.85 21.95
C GLN A 206 15.58 5.98 22.61
N VAL A 207 15.61 6.05 23.94
CA VAL A 207 15.61 7.32 24.68
C VAL A 207 16.46 7.07 25.93
N VAL A 208 17.71 7.52 25.89
CA VAL A 208 18.52 7.82 27.08
C VAL A 208 18.87 9.29 26.98
#